data_AF-A0A7Y4SWR2-F1
#
_entry.id   AF-A0A7Y4SWR2-F1
#
_cell.length_a   1.000
_cell.length_b   1.000
_cell.length_c   1.000
_cell.angle_alpha   90.00
_cell.angle_beta   90.00
_cell.angle_gamma   90.00
#
_symmetry.space_group_name_H-M   'P 1'
#
loop_
_entity.id
_entity.type
_entity.pdbx_description
1 polymer ?
#
loop_
_entity_poly.entity_id
_entity_poly.type
_entity_poly.pdbx_seq_one_letter_code
_entity_poly.pdbx_strand_id
1 'polypeptide(L)' 'DLLVASEEGEVFLLEPDPERANAVLGSFQGLAGKSWAHLALADGVLYLRNAEECAAWALPSAR' A
#
# COMPACT_ATOMS: atom_id res chain seq x y z
N ASP A 1 12.12 -1.09 1.74
CA ASP A 1 10.78 -1.62 2.04
C ASP A 1 9.97 -1.81 0.77
N LEU A 2 9.01 -2.71 0.79
CA LEU A 2 8.10 -3.01 -0.32
C LEU A 2 6.66 -2.71 0.11
N LEU A 3 5.91 -1.98 -0.71
CA LEU A 3 4.47 -1.76 -0.51
C LEU A 3 3.66 -2.72 -1.39
N VAL A 4 2.65 -3.36 -0.80
CA VAL A 4 1.71 -4.24 -1.51
C VAL A 4 0.29 -3.88 -1.10
N ALA A 5 -0.62 -3.76 -2.06
CA ALA A 5 -2.05 -3.62 -1.81
C ALA A 5 -2.75 -4.97 -2.06
N SER A 6 -3.60 -5.40 -1.11
CA SER A 6 -4.44 -6.58 -1.28
C SER A 6 -5.68 -6.28 -2.14
N GLU A 7 -6.37 -7.34 -2.52
CA GLU A 7 -7.66 -7.23 -3.21
C GLU A 7 -8.68 -6.47 -2.34
N GLU A 8 -8.63 -6.61 -1.02
CA GLU A 8 -9.58 -6.00 -0.08
C GLU A 8 -9.24 -4.53 0.26
N GLY A 9 -8.26 -3.93 -0.41
CA GLY A 9 -7.89 -2.52 -0.22
C GLY A 9 -7.00 -2.24 1.00
N GLU A 10 -6.49 -3.29 1.66
CA GLU A 10 -5.47 -3.16 2.70
C GLU A 10 -4.09 -2.98 2.06
N VAL A 11 -3.27 -2.10 2.64
CA VAL A 11 -1.89 -1.89 2.21
C VAL A 11 -0.93 -2.40 3.27
N PHE A 12 0.05 -3.18 2.84
CA PHE A 12 1.09 -3.77 3.67
C PHE A 12 2.45 -3.14 3.33
N LEU A 13 3.22 -2.84 4.37
CA LEU A 13 4.65 -2.59 4.28
C LEU A 13 5.39 -3.89 4.62
N LEU A 14 6.20 -4.37 3.69
CA LEU A 14 6.96 -5.61 3.81
C LEU A 14 8.46 -5.30 3.85
N GLU A 15 9.20 -6.10 4.60
CA GLU A 15 10.65 -6.22 4.48
C GLU A 15 10.96 -6.98 3.19
N PRO A 16 11.71 -6.39 2.23
CA PRO A 16 12.00 -7.02 0.94
C PRO A 16 13.20 -7.97 1.05
N ASP A 17 13.02 -9.06 1.80
CA ASP A 17 14.02 -10.11 2.00
C ASP A 17 13.60 -11.40 1.28
N PRO A 18 14.36 -11.87 0.26
CA PRO A 18 14.02 -13.09 -0.46
C PRO A 18 14.11 -14.37 0.40
N GLU A 19 14.88 -14.36 1.48
CA GLU A 19 15.03 -15.50 2.40
C GLU A 19 13.94 -15.51 3.49
N ARG A 20 13.26 -14.36 3.69
CA ARG A 20 12.20 -14.17 4.70
C ARG A 20 10.94 -13.64 4.04
N ALA A 21 10.24 -14.53 3.34
CA ALA A 21 8.98 -14.21 2.68
C ALA A 21 7.91 -13.69 3.67
N ASN A 22 7.11 -12.72 3.21
CA ASN A 22 5.94 -12.18 3.91
C ASN A 22 6.22 -11.53 5.28
N ALA A 23 7.43 -10.99 5.50
CA ALA A 23 7.75 -10.24 6.70
C ALA A 23 7.04 -8.86 6.72
N VAL A 24 5.84 -8.82 7.31
CA VAL A 24 5.02 -7.59 7.46
C VAL A 24 5.58 -6.69 8.57
N LEU A 25 5.91 -5.46 8.20
CA LEU A 25 6.36 -4.38 9.08
C LEU A 25 5.19 -3.53 9.61
N GLY A 26 4.09 -3.48 8.86
CA GLY A 26 2.85 -2.82 9.25
C GLY A 26 1.80 -2.85 8.14
N SER A 27 0.56 -2.52 8.46
CA SER A 27 -0.53 -2.40 7.49
C SER A 27 -1.52 -1.31 7.87
N PHE A 28 -2.32 -0.90 6.89
CA PHE A 28 -3.47 -0.03 7.11
C PHE A 28 -4.53 -0.23 6.02
N GLN A 29 -5.78 0.09 6.32
CA GLN A 29 -6.86 0.05 5.34
C GLN A 29 -6.81 1.31 4.45
N GLY A 30 -6.42 1.13 3.19
CA GLY A 30 -6.20 2.24 2.24
C GLY A 30 -7.41 2.58 1.38
N LEU A 31 -8.30 1.61 1.14
CA LEU A 31 -9.56 1.76 0.41
C LEU A 31 -10.68 0.98 1.10
N ALA A 32 -11.93 1.40 0.92
CA ALA A 32 -13.11 0.60 1.19
C ALA A 32 -13.45 -0.28 -0.03
N GLY A 33 -13.64 -1.57 0.19
CA GLY A 33 -14.04 -2.51 -0.86
C GLY A 33 -12.86 -3.00 -1.72
N LYS A 34 -13.18 -3.66 -2.82
CA LYS A 34 -12.19 -4.40 -3.60
C LYS A 34 -11.41 -3.53 -4.58
N SER A 35 -10.13 -3.83 -4.78
CA SER A 35 -9.30 -3.21 -5.82
C SER A 35 -8.36 -4.22 -6.51
N TRP A 36 -8.19 -4.01 -7.81
CA TRP A 36 -7.13 -4.63 -8.61
C TRP A 36 -6.34 -3.56 -9.39
N ALA A 37 -6.51 -2.28 -9.02
CA ALA A 37 -5.76 -1.20 -9.63
C ALA A 37 -4.31 -1.20 -9.12
N HIS A 38 -3.36 -0.82 -9.98
CA HIS A 38 -2.00 -0.61 -9.52
C HIS A 38 -1.96 0.54 -8.50
N LEU A 39 -1.16 0.40 -7.45
CA LEU A 39 -0.79 1.50 -6.58
C LEU A 39 0.26 2.38 -7.26
N ALA A 40 0.26 3.68 -6.96
CA ALA A 40 1.28 4.61 -7.41
C ALA A 40 1.86 5.38 -6.23
N LEU A 41 3.18 5.55 -6.21
CA LEU A 41 3.89 6.35 -5.21
C LEU A 41 4.64 7.48 -5.91
N ALA A 42 4.32 8.72 -5.56
CA ALA A 42 4.99 9.90 -6.09
C ALA A 42 5.06 10.98 -5.01
N ASP A 43 6.21 11.65 -4.89
CA ASP A 43 6.44 12.76 -3.95
C ASP A 43 5.99 12.48 -2.50
N GLY A 44 6.21 11.24 -2.03
CA GLY A 44 5.83 10.81 -0.68
C GLY A 44 4.32 10.59 -0.47
N VAL A 45 3.53 10.57 -1.54
CA VAL A 45 2.09 10.30 -1.50
C VAL A 45 1.80 8.97 -2.19
N LEU A 46 1.12 8.08 -1.46
CA LEU A 46 0.62 6.82 -1.98
C LEU A 46 -0.80 7.02 -2.51
N TYR A 47 -1.00 6.72 -3.79
CA TYR A 47 -2.28 6.80 -4.48
C TYR A 47 -2.85 5.40 -4.68
N LEU A 48 -4.12 5.27 -4.31
CA LEU A 48 -4.91 4.06 -4.44
C LEU A 48 -6.23 4.41 -5.11
N ARG A 49 -6.81 3.47 -5.85
CA ARG A 49 -8.18 3.62 -6.36
C ARG A 49 -8.86 2.29 -6.51
N ASN A 50 -10.17 2.32 -6.54
CA ASN A 50 -11.00 1.24 -7.06
C ASN A 50 -12.07 1.81 -8.01
N ALA A 51 -13.18 1.10 -8.18
CA ALA A 51 -14.29 1.54 -9.02
C ALA A 51 -15.15 2.65 -8.38
N GLU A 52 -15.05 2.81 -7.05
CA GLU A 52 -15.94 3.65 -6.25
C GLU A 52 -15.22 4.90 -5.70
N GLU A 53 -13.91 4.81 -5.44
CA GLU A 53 -13.13 5.90 -4.87
C GLU A 53 -11.68 5.96 -5.37
N CYS A 54 -11.07 7.12 -5.13
CA CYS A 54 -9.63 7.38 -5.27
C CYS A 54 -9.15 8.01 -3.96
N ALA A 55 -8.13 7.41 -3.34
CA ALA A 55 -7.55 7.86 -2.08
C ALA A 55 -6.07 8.23 -2.26
N ALA A 56 -5.61 9.20 -1.47
CA ALA A 56 -4.23 9.64 -1.43
C ALA A 56 -3.75 9.72 0.02
N TRP A 57 -2.65 9.06 0.32
CA TRP A 57 -2.09 8.95 1.66
C TRP A 57 -0.70 9.58 1.68
N ALA A 58 -0.57 10.70 2.40
CA ALA A 58 0.76 11.27 2.67
C ALA A 58 1.52 10.32 3.59
N LEU A 59 2.66 9.81 3.12
CA LEU A 59 3.51 8.92 3.90
C LEU A 59 4.46 9.76 4.77
N PRO A 60 4.77 9.30 5.99
CA PRO A 60 5.83 9.90 6.76
C PRO A 60 7.14 9.81 5.98
N SER A 61 7.85 10.93 5.84
CA SER A 61 9.23 10.88 5.35
C SER A 61 10.12 10.32 6.45
N ALA A 62 10.97 9.35 6.10
CA ALA A 62 12.08 8.99 6.96
C ALA A 62 12.97 10.24 7.10
N ARG A 63 13.09 10.73 8.33
CA ARG A 63 14.02 11.80 8.68
C ARG A 63 15.33 11.19 9.16
#